data_AF-A0A1D9BCG0-F1
#
_entry.id   AF-A0A1D9BCG0-F1
#
_cell.length_a   1.000
_cell.length_b   1.000
_cell.length_c   1.000
_cell.angle_alpha   90.00
_cell.angle_beta   90.00
_cell.angle_gamma   90.00
#
_symmetry.space_group_name_H-M   'P 1'
#
loop_
_entity.id
_entity.type
_entity.pdbx_description
1 polymer ?
#
loop_
_entity_poly.entity_id
_entity_poly.type
_entity_poly.pdbx_seq_one_letter_code
_entity_poly.pdbx_strand_id
1 'polypeptide(L)' 'MSEAKKVRVLKSFPFSHDGINIVDYTKGDDVELDAEACEIALAEGWVEIIKPDAGKKQAGDKGGAE' A
#
# COMPACT_ATOMS: atom_id res chain seq x y z
N MET A 1 9.64 -10.77 -12.19
CA MET A 1 8.25 -10.32 -12.00
C MET A 1 8.10 -10.03 -10.53
N SER A 2 8.06 -8.76 -10.14
CA SER A 2 7.85 -8.38 -8.74
C SER A 2 6.37 -8.56 -8.45
N GLU A 3 6.03 -9.46 -7.54
CA GLU A 3 4.64 -9.67 -7.12
C GLU A 3 4.23 -8.53 -6.18
N ALA A 4 3.22 -7.75 -6.60
CA ALA A 4 2.60 -6.75 -5.73
C ALA A 4 1.87 -7.45 -4.56
N LYS A 5 2.12 -6.96 -3.35
CA LYS A 5 1.51 -7.48 -2.11
C LYS A 5 0.51 -6.48 -1.56
N LYS A 6 -0.66 -6.99 -1.16
CA LYS A 6 -1.65 -6.24 -0.40
C LYS A 6 -1.16 -6.02 1.02
N VAL A 7 -1.08 -4.76 1.40
CA VAL A 7 -0.67 -4.32 2.73
C VAL A 7 -1.65 -3.29 3.27
N ARG A 8 -1.82 -3.24 4.59
CA ARG A 8 -2.57 -2.21 5.29
C ARG A 8 -1.62 -1.18 5.85
N VAL A 9 -1.92 0.09 5.63
CA VAL A 9 -1.10 1.21 6.09
C VAL A 9 -1.36 1.45 7.58
N LEU A 10 -0.31 1.33 8.39
CA LEU A 10 -0.35 1.56 9.84
C LEU A 10 -0.05 3.01 10.22
N LYS A 11 0.73 3.71 9.39
CA LYS A 11 1.12 5.11 9.56
C LYS A 11 1.03 5.81 8.22
N SER A 12 0.56 7.04 8.16
CA SER A 12 0.55 7.76 6.89
C SER A 12 1.97 8.08 6.45
N PHE A 13 2.30 7.81 5.18
CA PHE A 13 3.63 8.10 4.62
C PHE A 13 3.53 8.46 3.12
N PRO A 14 4.30 9.45 2.66
CA PRO A 14 4.47 9.70 1.23
C PRO A 14 5.51 8.72 0.66
N PHE A 15 5.21 8.06 -0.46
CA PHE A 15 6.15 7.18 -1.14
C PHE A 15 6.08 7.36 -2.66
N SER A 16 7.24 7.34 -3.31
CA SER A 16 7.35 7.53 -4.76
C SER A 16 7.87 6.25 -5.38
N HIS A 17 7.01 5.54 -6.12
CA HIS A 17 7.37 4.28 -6.78
C HIS A 17 8.24 4.47 -8.02
N ASP A 18 8.06 5.61 -8.70
CA ASP A 18 8.71 5.92 -9.98
C ASP A 18 9.75 7.07 -9.83
N GLY A 19 9.95 7.59 -8.62
CA GLY A 19 10.75 8.77 -8.37
C GLY A 19 10.11 10.09 -8.83
N ILE A 20 9.08 10.03 -9.68
CA ILE A 20 8.36 11.20 -10.22
C ILE A 20 7.02 11.40 -9.52
N ASN A 21 6.28 10.32 -9.25
CA ASN A 21 4.93 10.37 -8.69
C ASN A 21 4.91 10.01 -7.21
N ILE A 22 4.65 10.99 -6.35
CA ILE A 22 4.50 10.78 -4.90
C ILE A 22 3.05 10.39 -4.60
N VAL A 23 2.87 9.19 -4.03
CA VAL A 23 1.59 8.71 -3.52
C VAL A 23 1.58 8.88 -2.01
N ASP A 24 0.58 9.62 -1.53
CA ASP A 24 0.34 9.74 -0.09
C ASP A 24 -0.53 8.56 0.38
N TYR A 25 0.07 7.71 1.21
CA TYR A 25 -0.57 6.57 1.84
C TYR A 25 -1.15 7.00 3.18
N THR A 26 -2.44 6.79 3.40
CA THR A 26 -3.12 7.19 4.63
C THR A 26 -3.25 6.01 5.58
N LYS A 27 -3.04 6.24 6.88
CA LYS A 27 -3.26 5.22 7.90
C LYS A 27 -4.68 4.64 7.82
N GLY A 28 -4.76 3.32 7.75
CA GLY A 28 -6.00 2.54 7.66
C GLY A 28 -6.35 2.10 6.24
N ASP A 29 -5.68 2.63 5.22
CA ASP A 29 -5.89 2.21 3.83
C ASP A 29 -5.29 0.83 3.55
N ASP A 30 -5.96 0.10 2.66
CA ASP A 30 -5.51 -1.17 2.11
C ASP A 30 -4.98 -0.93 0.70
N VAL A 31 -3.68 -1.10 0.50
CA VAL A 31 -2.98 -0.76 -0.75
C VAL A 31 -2.14 -1.91 -1.27
N GLU A 32 -1.82 -1.87 -2.56
CA GLU A 32 -0.90 -2.82 -3.18
C GLU A 32 0.46 -2.13 -3.33
N LEU A 33 1.49 -2.73 -2.74
CA LEU A 33 2.88 -2.29 -2.89
C LEU A 33 3.69 -3.37 -3.61
N ASP A 34 4.62 -2.94 -4.46
CA ASP A 34 5.64 -3.81 -5.02
C ASP A 34 6.48 -4.47 -3.91
N ALA A 35 7.10 -5.61 -4.24
CA ALA A 35 7.90 -6.38 -3.28
C ALA A 35 8.93 -5.51 -2.54
N GLU A 36 9.67 -4.66 -3.25
CA GLU A 36 10.69 -3.78 -2.67
C GLU A 36 10.09 -2.73 -1.72
N ALA A 37 9.03 -2.03 -2.15
CA ALA A 37 8.34 -1.04 -1.32
C ALA A 37 7.67 -1.69 -0.10
N CYS A 38 7.12 -2.88 -0.27
CA CYS A 38 6.54 -3.69 0.80
C CYS A 38 7.60 -4.05 1.84
N GLU A 39 8.77 -4.53 1.42
CA GLU A 39 9.87 -4.89 2.32
C GLU A 39 10.36 -3.68 3.13
N ILE A 40 10.54 -2.53 2.48
CA ILE A 40 10.95 -1.29 3.16
C ILE A 40 9.88 -0.84 4.16
N ALA A 41 8.62 -0.75 3.72
CA ALA A 41 7.53 -0.27 4.56
C ALA A 41 7.22 -1.24 5.72
N LEU A 42 7.45 -2.54 5.55
CA LEU A 42 7.36 -3.53 6.63
C LEU A 42 8.50 -3.38 7.62
N ALA A 43 9.74 -3.21 7.15
CA ALA A 43 10.91 -3.03 8.00
C ALA A 43 10.81 -1.77 8.88
N GLU A 44 10.28 -0.68 8.31
CA GLU A 44 10.02 0.58 9.02
C GLU A 44 8.77 0.53 9.93
N GLY A 45 7.95 -0.52 9.81
CA GLY A 45 6.68 -0.65 10.53
C GLY A 45 5.63 0.38 10.11
N TRP A 46 5.62 0.75 8.82
CA TRP A 46 4.62 1.64 8.21
C TRP A 46 3.40 0.89 7.70
N VAL A 47 3.55 -0.38 7.34
CA VAL A 47 2.47 -1.23 6.82
C VAL A 47 2.46 -2.62 7.48
N GLU A 48 1.37 -3.36 7.33
CA GLU A 48 1.25 -4.78 7.67
C GLU A 48 0.77 -5.61 6.46
N ILE A 49 1.21 -6.86 6.30
CA ILE A 49 0.74 -7.72 5.21
C ILE A 49 -0.69 -8.17 5.50
N ILE A 50 -1.62 -7.81 4.61
CA ILE A 50 -2.97 -8.38 4.63
C ILE A 50 -2.87 -9.73 3.93
N LYS A 51 -3.00 -10.83 4.67
CA LYS A 51 -3.14 -12.14 4.03
C LYS A 51 -4.35 -12.07 3.10
N PRO A 52 -4.26 -12.57 1.86
CA PRO A 52 -5.44 -12.68 1.01
C PRO A 52 -6.38 -13.67 1.69
N ASP A 53 -7.34 -13.14 2.46
CA ASP A 53 -8.46 -13.94 2.91
C ASP A 53 -9.17 -14.40 1.63
N ALA A 54 -9.29 -15.72 1.47
CA ALA A 54 -9.86 -16.33 0.27
C ALA A 54 -11.33 -15.91 0.14
N GLY A 55 -11.54 -14.73 -0.44
CA GLY A 55 -12.86 -14.13 -0.66
C GLY A 55 -13.19 -12.95 0.24
N LYS A 56 -12.59 -11.77 -0.02
CA LYS A 56 -13.33 -10.50 0.13
C LYS A 56 -12.78 -9.41 -0.79
N LYS A 57 -13.61 -9.07 -1.79
CA LYS A 57 -13.52 -7.81 -2.55
C LYS A 57 -13.70 -6.64 -1.58
N GLN A 58 -12.76 -5.71 -1.56
CA GLN A 58 -12.91 -4.28 -1.23
C GLN A 58 -11.50 -3.70 -1.09
N ALA A 59 -11.20 -2.44 -1.33
CA ALA A 59 -11.75 -1.36 -2.16
C ALA A 59 -10.78 -0.21 -1.90
N GLY A 60 -10.33 0.46 -2.97
CA GLY A 60 -9.47 1.62 -2.90
C GLY A 60 -9.66 2.45 -4.16
N ASP A 61 -10.93 2.71 -4.48
CA ASP A 61 -11.33 3.73 -5.43
C ASP A 61 -10.84 5.06 -4.85
N LYS A 62 -9.68 5.55 -5.32
CA LYS A 62 -9.26 6.93 -5.09
C LYS A 62 -9.97 7.81 -6.12
N GLY A 63 -11.29 7.79 -6.08
CA GLY A 63 -12.16 8.82 -6.62
C GLY A 63 -12.16 10.01 -5.67
N GLY A 64 -11.24 10.94 -5.91
CA GLY A 64 -11.30 12.29 -5.36
C GLY A 64 -11.60 13.25 -6.51
N ALA A 65 -12.88 13.40 -6.83
CA ALA A 65 -13.38 14.53 -7.59
C ALA A 65 -13.45 15.73 -6.65
N GLU A 66 -12.88 16.87 -7.07
CA GLU A 66 -13.37 18.24 -6.87
C GLU A 66 -12.57 19.20 -7.77
#